data_AF-A0A1G6TCE0-F1
#
_entry.id   AF-A0A1G6TCE0-F1
#
_cell.length_a   1.000
_cell.length_b   1.000
_cell.length_c   1.000
_cell.angle_alpha   90.00
_cell.angle_beta   90.00
_cell.angle_gamma   90.00
#
_symmetry.space_group_name_H-M   'P 1'
#
loop_
_entity.id
_entity.type
_entity.pdbx_description
1 polymer ?
#
loop_
_entity_poly.entity_id
_entity_poly.type
_entity_poly.pdbx_seq_one_letter_code
_entity_poly.pdbx_strand_id
1 'polypeptide(L)'
;MLFLALMFLALFLAAFILLVLGLINPRFAFFRKRRHVLYFYPGVTILFFLCMLIFTISWSLTSDTSRLTAQSNANAKQEIQDLSEKKDVLQEELNVFEKKVKELDSTVSTLTEENEQLTQDIKKSSSEKESLEDKLEKLEEEKNSLIADLDSEKEKNSTLSTQLTDAEGKIETLRSEATSTESASSVASSTSHGDNSNDSPAAASVYFKNCSAAKAAGAAPVRKGDPGYASHLDRDGDGVGCE
;
A
#
# COMPACT_ATOMS: atom_id res chain seq x y z
N MET A 1 21.31 71.76 -12.85
CA MET A 1 20.73 72.64 -11.82
C MET A 1 21.78 73.43 -11.04
N LEU A 2 22.76 72.78 -10.40
CA LEU A 2 23.82 73.46 -9.63
C LEU A 2 24.59 74.51 -10.45
N PHE A 3 24.95 74.19 -11.69
CA PHE A 3 25.70 75.10 -12.57
C PHE A 3 24.91 76.36 -12.96
N LEU A 4 23.60 76.24 -13.24
CA LEU A 4 22.74 77.40 -13.51
C LEU A 4 22.56 78.27 -12.26
N ALA A 5 22.38 77.66 -11.09
CA ALA A 5 22.28 78.40 -9.83
C ALA A 5 23.54 79.22 -9.52
N LEU A 6 24.73 78.64 -9.77
CA LEU A 6 26.02 79.34 -9.61
C LEU A 6 26.20 80.47 -10.62
N MET A 7 25.75 80.29 -11.87
CA MET A 7 25.79 81.35 -12.88
C MET A 7 24.90 82.54 -12.50
N PHE A 8 23.69 82.28 -12.02
CA PHE A 8 22.79 83.34 -11.55
C PHE A 8 23.31 84.05 -10.30
N LEU A 9 23.91 83.32 -9.36
CA LEU A 9 24.56 83.92 -8.18
C LEU A 9 25.75 84.80 -8.56
N ALA A 10 26.57 84.37 -9.52
CA ALA A 10 27.70 85.14 -10.01
C ALA A 10 27.24 86.44 -10.71
N LEU A 11 26.20 86.38 -11.55
CA LEU A 11 25.62 87.55 -12.19
C LEU A 11 24.99 88.51 -11.17
N PHE A 12 24.35 87.99 -10.13
CA PHE A 12 23.81 88.80 -9.03
C PHE A 12 24.90 89.54 -8.27
N LEU A 13 25.99 88.84 -7.90
CA LEU A 13 27.14 89.45 -7.23
C LEU A 13 27.80 90.50 -8.12
N ALA A 14 27.95 90.23 -9.42
CA ALA A 14 28.50 91.21 -10.36
C ALA A 14 27.62 92.46 -10.46
N ALA A 15 26.29 92.31 -10.56
CA ALA A 15 25.36 93.43 -10.59
C ALA A 15 25.37 94.23 -9.27
N PHE A 16 25.44 93.55 -8.13
CA PHE A 16 25.54 94.17 -6.81
C PHE A 16 26.85 94.94 -6.63
N ILE A 17 27.98 94.37 -7.07
CA ILE A 17 29.29 95.03 -7.05
C ILE A 17 29.26 96.30 -7.92
N LEU A 18 28.68 96.23 -9.12
CA LEU A 18 28.55 97.41 -10.00
C LEU A 18 27.66 98.50 -9.39
N LEU A 19 26.59 98.12 -8.68
CA LEU A 19 25.72 99.05 -7.95
C LEU A 19 26.49 99.76 -6.82
N VAL A 20 27.21 98.99 -5.99
CA VAL A 20 28.00 99.50 -4.86
C VAL A 20 29.14 100.39 -5.35
N LEU A 21 29.84 100.01 -6.42
CA LEU A 21 30.89 100.84 -7.04
C LEU A 21 30.32 102.15 -7.61
N GLY A 22 29.11 102.11 -8.17
CA GLY A 22 28.39 103.31 -8.62
C GLY A 22 28.00 104.26 -7.49
N LEU A 23 27.72 103.74 -6.30
CA LEU A 23 27.44 104.54 -5.10
C LEU A 23 28.71 105.14 -4.47
N ILE A 24 29.81 104.38 -4.47
CA ILE A 24 31.08 104.80 -3.87
C ILE A 24 31.81 105.84 -4.75
N ASN A 25 31.68 105.75 -6.08
CA ASN A 25 32.43 106.61 -7.00
C ASN A 25 31.52 107.24 -8.09
N PRO A 26 30.88 108.40 -7.81
CA PRO A 26 29.94 109.03 -8.74
C PRO A 26 30.60 109.62 -10.00
N ARG A 27 31.94 109.59 -10.12
CA ARG A 27 32.67 110.13 -11.27
C ARG A 27 32.52 109.33 -12.56
N PHE A 28 32.19 108.04 -12.50
CA PHE A 28 32.00 107.20 -13.69
C PHE A 28 30.60 107.29 -14.31
N ALA A 29 29.64 107.98 -13.68
CA ALA A 29 28.28 108.16 -14.21
C ALA A 29 28.17 109.27 -15.28
N PHE A 30 29.29 109.81 -15.75
CA PHE A 30 29.34 111.02 -16.57
C PHE A 30 29.60 110.73 -18.06
N PHE A 31 28.69 110.01 -18.73
CA PHE A 31 28.59 110.07 -20.20
C PHE A 31 27.12 110.10 -20.67
N ARG A 32 26.73 111.29 -21.14
CA ARG A 32 25.76 111.63 -22.21
C ARG A 32 24.24 111.42 -21.95
N LYS A 33 23.59 112.58 -21.81
CA LYS A 33 22.18 112.96 -22.11
C LYS A 33 21.39 111.96 -22.99
N ARG A 34 20.57 111.12 -22.37
CA ARG A 34 19.30 110.55 -22.92
C ARG A 34 18.43 110.10 -21.74
N ARG A 35 17.21 110.65 -21.62
CA ARG A 35 16.23 110.46 -20.52
C ARG A 35 15.84 109.00 -20.18
N HIS A 36 16.41 107.99 -20.84
CA HIS A 36 16.05 106.57 -20.69
C HIS A 36 16.91 105.77 -19.71
N VAL A 37 18.08 106.28 -19.27
CA VAL A 37 18.98 105.53 -18.36
C VAL A 37 18.46 105.45 -16.92
N LEU A 38 17.69 106.45 -16.47
CA LEU A 38 17.11 106.49 -15.11
C LEU A 38 15.93 105.50 -14.93
N TYR A 39 15.25 105.12 -16.02
CA TYR A 39 14.16 104.12 -16.01
C TYR A 39 14.64 102.69 -16.32
N PHE A 40 15.82 102.56 -16.96
CA PHE A 40 16.37 101.25 -17.34
C PHE A 40 16.83 100.44 -16.11
N TYR A 41 17.43 101.10 -15.12
CA TYR A 41 17.91 100.45 -13.90
C TYR A 41 16.79 99.86 -13.01
N PRO A 42 15.71 100.61 -12.67
CA PRO A 42 14.61 100.05 -11.87
C PRO A 42 13.80 98.97 -12.62
N GLY A 43 13.68 99.06 -13.96
CA GLY A 43 13.02 98.03 -14.75
C GLY A 43 13.78 96.70 -14.74
N VAL A 44 15.10 96.75 -14.83
CA VAL A 44 15.96 95.55 -14.82
C VAL A 44 16.00 94.90 -13.43
N THR A 45 15.99 95.68 -12.34
CA THR A 45 15.95 95.10 -10.99
C THR A 45 14.61 94.45 -10.68
N ILE A 46 13.49 95.07 -11.07
CA ILE A 46 12.15 94.47 -10.90
C ILE A 46 12.03 93.18 -11.72
N LEU A 47 12.51 93.18 -12.96
CA LEU A 47 12.51 91.97 -13.79
C LEU A 47 13.40 90.88 -13.17
N PHE A 48 14.54 91.24 -12.61
CA PHE A 48 15.42 90.31 -11.91
C PHE A 48 14.77 89.70 -10.68
N PHE A 49 14.13 90.50 -9.83
CA PHE A 49 13.40 90.01 -8.66
C PHE A 49 12.19 89.15 -9.06
N LEU A 50 11.49 89.50 -10.13
CA LEU A 50 10.43 88.66 -10.69
C LEU A 50 10.98 87.33 -11.21
N CYS A 51 12.10 87.32 -11.93
CA CYS A 51 12.75 86.09 -12.37
C CYS A 51 13.24 85.23 -11.19
N MET A 52 13.80 85.84 -10.14
CA MET A 52 14.20 85.13 -8.92
C MET A 52 12.99 84.57 -8.18
N LEU A 53 11.90 85.31 -8.08
CA LEU A 53 10.65 84.84 -7.48
C LEU A 53 10.05 83.69 -8.30
N ILE A 54 10.02 83.79 -9.62
CA ILE A 54 9.59 82.71 -10.51
C ILE A 54 10.52 81.49 -10.39
N PHE A 55 11.84 81.70 -10.30
CA PHE A 55 12.81 80.60 -10.17
C PHE A 55 12.68 79.89 -8.82
N THR A 56 12.50 80.62 -7.71
CA THR A 56 12.29 80.03 -6.38
C THR A 56 10.98 79.27 -6.29
N ILE A 57 9.89 79.79 -6.88
CA ILE A 57 8.59 79.10 -6.94
C ILE A 57 8.69 77.85 -7.83
N SER A 58 9.32 77.96 -9.00
CA SER A 58 9.50 76.84 -9.93
C SER A 58 10.40 75.75 -9.33
N TRP A 59 11.44 76.12 -8.58
CA TRP A 59 12.30 75.19 -7.84
C TRP A 59 11.51 74.45 -6.74
N SER A 60 10.71 75.16 -5.94
CA SER A 60 9.90 74.55 -4.88
C SER A 60 8.89 73.53 -5.43
N LEU A 61 8.17 73.87 -6.50
CA LEU A 61 7.22 72.94 -7.15
C LEU A 61 7.94 71.71 -7.74
N THR A 62 9.15 71.89 -8.28
CA THR A 62 9.93 70.79 -8.86
C THR A 62 10.51 69.86 -7.78
N SER A 63 10.93 70.39 -6.62
CA SER A 63 11.44 69.54 -5.53
C SER A 63 10.34 68.66 -4.92
N ASP A 64 9.13 69.20 -4.74
CA ASP A 64 8.03 68.44 -4.14
C ASP A 64 7.54 67.33 -5.07
N THR A 65 7.41 67.63 -6.37
CA THR A 65 7.05 66.62 -7.39
C THR A 65 8.10 65.52 -7.52
N SER A 66 9.40 65.83 -7.43
CA SER A 66 10.46 64.83 -7.46
C SER A 66 10.46 63.88 -6.24
N ARG A 67 10.05 64.36 -5.06
CA ARG A 67 9.91 63.53 -3.85
C ARG A 67 8.67 62.63 -3.91
N LEU A 68 7.54 63.17 -4.34
CA LEU A 68 6.30 62.42 -4.54
C LEU A 68 6.47 61.30 -5.57
N THR A 69 7.16 61.58 -6.68
CA THR A 69 7.47 60.58 -7.71
C THR A 69 8.49 59.54 -7.27
N ALA A 70 9.51 59.92 -6.49
CA ALA A 70 10.43 58.97 -5.89
C ALA A 70 9.73 58.03 -4.89
N GLN A 71 8.82 58.57 -4.07
CA GLN A 71 8.06 57.79 -3.09
C GLN A 71 7.05 56.86 -3.76
N SER A 72 6.30 57.33 -4.76
CA SER A 72 5.35 56.47 -5.48
C SER A 72 6.06 55.35 -6.24
N ASN A 73 7.23 55.62 -6.82
CA ASN A 73 8.05 54.61 -7.49
C ASN A 73 8.65 53.58 -6.50
N ALA A 74 9.05 54.02 -5.29
CA ALA A 74 9.51 53.11 -4.24
C ALA A 74 8.38 52.18 -3.76
N ASN A 75 7.18 52.71 -3.53
CA ASN A 75 6.01 51.93 -3.14
C ASN A 75 5.61 50.93 -4.24
N ALA A 76 5.55 51.37 -5.50
CA ALA A 76 5.25 50.50 -6.63
C ALA A 76 6.29 49.38 -6.78
N LYS A 77 7.57 49.67 -6.55
CA LYS A 77 8.64 48.65 -6.57
C LYS A 77 8.48 47.62 -5.46
N GLN A 78 8.06 48.05 -4.26
CA GLN A 78 7.80 47.15 -3.15
C GLN A 78 6.60 46.23 -3.43
N GLU A 79 5.49 46.77 -3.96
CA GLU A 79 4.33 45.97 -4.35
C GLU A 79 4.69 44.94 -5.44
N ILE A 80 5.48 45.33 -6.44
CA ILE A 80 5.95 44.40 -7.48
C ILE A 80 6.80 43.28 -6.87
N GLN A 81 7.66 43.59 -5.90
CA GLN A 81 8.49 42.58 -5.22
C GLN A 81 7.63 41.61 -4.39
N ASP A 82 6.67 42.12 -3.61
CA ASP A 82 5.76 41.31 -2.81
C ASP A 82 4.86 40.41 -3.69
N LEU A 83 4.37 40.94 -4.81
CA LEU A 83 3.62 40.16 -5.80
C LEU A 83 4.49 39.08 -6.46
N SER A 84 5.77 39.37 -6.72
CA SER A 84 6.71 38.37 -7.26
C SER A 84 6.94 37.24 -6.26
N GLU A 85 7.18 37.57 -5.00
CA GLU A 85 7.40 36.57 -3.95
C GLU A 85 6.15 35.69 -3.74
N LYS A 86 4.97 36.30 -3.67
CA LYS A 86 3.70 35.56 -3.60
C LYS A 86 3.50 34.65 -4.81
N LYS A 87 3.83 35.13 -6.02
CA LYS A 87 3.74 34.31 -7.22
C LYS A 87 4.64 33.09 -7.12
N ASP A 88 5.87 33.24 -6.65
CA ASP A 88 6.81 32.13 -6.50
C ASP A 88 6.34 31.12 -5.44
N VAL A 89 5.77 31.60 -4.32
CA VAL A 89 5.15 30.74 -3.30
C VAL A 89 3.97 29.96 -3.87
N LEU A 90 3.05 30.62 -4.58
CA LEU A 90 1.91 29.95 -5.22
C LEU A 90 2.35 28.93 -6.28
N GLN A 91 3.42 29.23 -7.02
CA GLN A 91 4.00 28.32 -8.00
C GLN A 91 4.53 27.05 -7.31
N GLU A 92 5.19 27.18 -6.18
CA GLU A 92 5.69 26.03 -5.42
C GLU A 92 4.55 25.21 -4.80
N GLU A 93 3.52 25.87 -4.27
CA GLU A 93 2.31 25.17 -3.79
C GLU A 93 1.64 24.38 -4.93
N LEU A 94 1.54 24.96 -6.13
CA LEU A 94 1.02 24.25 -7.31
C LEU A 94 1.88 23.03 -7.67
N ASN A 95 3.21 23.14 -7.64
CA ASN A 95 4.11 22.02 -7.90
C ASN A 95 3.92 20.89 -6.87
N VAL A 96 3.71 21.24 -5.60
CA VAL A 96 3.43 20.26 -4.53
C VAL A 96 2.07 19.59 -4.74
N PHE A 97 1.04 20.34 -5.10
CA PHE A 97 -0.27 19.78 -5.42
C PHE A 97 -0.21 18.85 -6.63
N GLU A 98 0.52 19.21 -7.69
CA GLU A 98 0.69 18.36 -8.86
C GLU A 98 1.36 17.03 -8.51
N LYS A 99 2.38 17.05 -7.65
CA LYS A 99 3.02 15.82 -7.14
C LYS A 99 2.04 14.94 -6.37
N LYS A 100 1.23 15.54 -5.47
CA LYS A 100 0.20 14.79 -4.72
C LYS A 100 -0.86 14.20 -5.63
N VAL A 101 -1.26 14.91 -6.68
CA VAL A 101 -2.21 14.39 -7.68
C VAL A 101 -1.63 13.17 -8.39
N LYS A 102 -0.35 13.22 -8.80
CA LYS A 102 0.33 12.06 -9.43
C LYS A 102 0.48 10.88 -8.49
N GLU A 103 0.81 11.12 -7.23
CA GLU A 103 0.89 10.08 -6.20
C GLU A 103 -0.49 9.43 -5.96
N LEU A 104 -1.54 10.25 -5.87
CA LEU A 104 -2.91 9.77 -5.71
C LEU A 104 -3.37 8.95 -6.93
N ASP A 105 -3.05 9.40 -8.15
CA ASP A 105 -3.35 8.67 -9.39
C ASP A 105 -2.67 7.30 -9.42
N SER A 106 -1.39 7.24 -9.02
CA SER A 106 -0.67 5.96 -8.90
C SER A 106 -1.32 5.02 -7.88
N THR A 107 -1.77 5.56 -6.74
CA THR A 107 -2.45 4.77 -5.70
C THR A 107 -3.82 4.28 -6.16
N VAL A 108 -4.56 5.11 -6.91
CA VAL A 108 -5.85 4.71 -7.50
C VAL A 108 -5.64 3.60 -8.54
N SER A 109 -4.58 3.68 -9.36
CA SER A 109 -4.25 2.62 -10.32
C SER A 109 -3.97 1.29 -9.62
N THR A 110 -3.12 1.29 -8.58
CA THR A 110 -2.80 0.06 -7.84
C THR A 110 -4.02 -0.53 -7.15
N LEU A 111 -4.84 0.31 -6.50
CA LEU A 111 -6.08 -0.15 -5.86
C LEU A 111 -7.09 -0.68 -6.88
N THR A 112 -7.12 -0.13 -8.10
CA THR A 112 -8.00 -0.62 -9.17
C THR A 112 -7.56 -2.00 -9.63
N GLU A 113 -6.25 -2.21 -9.83
CA GLU A 113 -5.67 -3.53 -10.16
C GLU A 113 -5.92 -4.56 -9.06
N GLU A 114 -5.73 -4.19 -7.78
CA GLU A 114 -6.01 -5.08 -6.65
C GLU A 114 -7.50 -5.47 -6.57
N ASN A 115 -8.42 -4.55 -6.82
CA ASN A 115 -9.86 -4.85 -6.83
C ASN A 115 -10.25 -5.77 -8.00
N GLU A 116 -9.64 -5.59 -9.17
CA GLU A 116 -9.86 -6.48 -10.31
C GLU A 116 -9.34 -7.89 -10.01
N GLN A 117 -8.14 -7.99 -9.43
CA GLN A 117 -7.55 -9.26 -9.00
C GLN A 117 -8.43 -9.98 -7.97
N LEU A 118 -8.86 -9.27 -6.92
CA LEU A 118 -9.76 -9.82 -5.91
C LEU A 118 -11.08 -10.32 -6.52
N THR A 119 -11.61 -9.61 -7.51
CA THR A 119 -12.83 -10.03 -8.23
C THR A 119 -12.60 -11.33 -9.00
N GLN A 120 -11.44 -11.47 -9.65
CA GLN A 120 -11.07 -12.70 -10.35
C GLN A 120 -10.88 -13.87 -9.39
N ASP A 121 -10.22 -13.63 -8.25
CA ASP A 121 -10.00 -14.66 -7.22
C ASP A 121 -11.33 -15.12 -6.61
N ILE A 122 -12.25 -14.21 -6.31
CA ILE A 122 -13.61 -14.56 -5.84
C ILE A 122 -14.34 -15.41 -6.88
N LYS A 123 -14.26 -15.05 -8.17
CA LYS A 123 -14.89 -15.83 -9.25
C LYS A 123 -14.31 -17.24 -9.34
N LYS A 124 -12.98 -17.36 -9.25
CA LYS A 124 -12.29 -18.66 -9.25
C LYS A 124 -12.71 -19.51 -8.06
N SER A 125 -12.66 -18.98 -6.84
CA SER A 125 -13.09 -19.70 -5.64
C SER A 125 -14.58 -20.07 -5.70
N SER A 126 -15.43 -19.24 -6.31
CA SER A 126 -16.84 -19.58 -6.55
C SER A 126 -16.98 -20.79 -7.47
N SER A 127 -16.21 -20.85 -8.56
CA SER A 127 -16.24 -22.00 -9.48
C SER A 127 -15.66 -23.28 -8.87
N GLU A 128 -14.63 -23.16 -8.02
CA GLU A 128 -14.08 -24.29 -7.27
C GLU A 128 -15.10 -24.82 -6.25
N LYS A 129 -15.85 -23.92 -5.61
CA LYS A 129 -16.93 -24.26 -4.69
C LYS A 129 -18.06 -25.03 -5.38
N GLU A 130 -18.52 -24.55 -6.53
CA GLU A 130 -19.54 -25.24 -7.34
C GLU A 130 -19.09 -26.66 -7.73
N SER A 131 -17.84 -26.81 -8.20
CA SER A 131 -17.29 -28.13 -8.52
C SER A 131 -17.17 -29.06 -7.30
N LEU A 132 -16.91 -28.52 -6.11
CA LEU A 132 -16.86 -29.30 -4.89
C LEU A 132 -18.26 -29.69 -4.42
N GLU A 133 -19.26 -28.81 -4.58
CA GLU A 133 -20.67 -29.09 -4.28
C GLU A 133 -21.19 -30.24 -5.17
N ASP A 134 -20.92 -30.21 -6.49
CA ASP A 134 -21.29 -31.30 -7.41
C ASP A 134 -20.67 -32.64 -7.02
N LYS A 135 -19.40 -32.63 -6.60
CA LYS A 135 -18.71 -33.85 -6.14
C LYS A 135 -19.32 -34.40 -4.86
N LEU A 136 -19.76 -33.51 -3.96
CA LEU A 136 -20.37 -33.88 -2.69
C LEU A 136 -21.73 -34.53 -2.93
N GLU A 137 -22.55 -33.97 -3.83
CA GLU A 137 -23.82 -34.55 -4.25
C GLU A 137 -23.62 -35.95 -4.84
N LYS A 138 -22.66 -36.10 -5.76
CA LYS A 138 -22.35 -37.40 -6.37
C LYS A 138 -21.88 -38.45 -5.36
N LEU A 139 -21.05 -38.06 -4.40
CA LEU A 139 -20.61 -38.96 -3.32
C LEU A 139 -21.77 -39.33 -2.39
N GLU A 140 -22.72 -38.43 -2.18
CA GLU A 140 -23.92 -38.71 -1.41
C GLU A 140 -24.84 -39.71 -2.12
N GLU A 141 -25.01 -39.59 -3.44
CA GLU A 141 -25.70 -40.58 -4.26
C GLU A 141 -25.02 -41.96 -4.19
N GLU A 142 -23.70 -42.00 -4.36
CA GLU A 142 -22.91 -43.23 -4.28
C GLU A 142 -23.03 -43.90 -2.90
N LYS A 143 -22.94 -43.11 -1.83
CA LYS A 143 -23.16 -43.57 -0.44
C LYS A 143 -24.56 -44.17 -0.26
N ASN A 144 -25.59 -43.51 -0.77
CA ASN A 144 -26.97 -44.00 -0.64
C ASN A 144 -27.19 -45.31 -1.43
N SER A 145 -26.58 -45.44 -2.61
CA SER A 145 -26.58 -46.68 -3.38
C SER A 145 -25.90 -47.83 -2.62
N LEU A 146 -24.72 -47.58 -2.07
CA LEU A 146 -23.97 -48.57 -1.28
C LEU A 146 -24.74 -49.04 -0.04
N ILE A 147 -25.49 -48.15 0.61
CA ILE A 147 -26.35 -48.50 1.74
C ILE A 147 -27.45 -49.45 1.30
N ALA A 148 -28.11 -49.19 0.16
CA ALA A 148 -29.16 -50.07 -0.37
C ALA A 148 -28.61 -51.46 -0.73
N ASP A 149 -27.42 -51.53 -1.33
CA ASP A 149 -26.75 -52.79 -1.63
C ASP A 149 -26.37 -53.56 -0.36
N LEU A 150 -25.89 -52.86 0.67
CA LEU A 150 -25.56 -53.45 1.98
C LEU A 150 -26.79 -54.06 2.64
N ASP A 151 -27.93 -53.37 2.61
CA ASP A 151 -29.20 -53.86 3.16
C ASP A 151 -29.69 -55.09 2.40
N SER A 152 -29.57 -55.10 1.07
CA SER A 152 -29.89 -56.27 0.24
C SER A 152 -29.02 -57.48 0.57
N GLU A 153 -27.70 -57.30 0.70
CA GLU A 153 -26.79 -58.39 1.09
C GLU A 153 -27.05 -58.90 2.51
N LYS A 154 -27.44 -58.02 3.43
CA LYS A 154 -27.81 -58.41 4.79
C LYS A 154 -29.07 -59.28 4.81
N GLU A 155 -30.07 -58.96 3.99
CA GLU A 155 -31.29 -59.76 3.83
C GLU A 155 -30.99 -61.13 3.20
N LYS A 156 -30.13 -61.18 2.17
CA LYS A 156 -29.66 -62.44 1.57
C LYS A 156 -28.95 -63.32 2.59
N ASN A 157 -28.04 -62.75 3.39
CA ASN A 157 -27.34 -63.51 4.43
C ASN A 157 -28.28 -64.02 5.53
N SER A 158 -29.26 -63.23 5.95
CA SER A 158 -30.30 -63.67 6.89
C SER A 158 -31.09 -64.86 6.35
N THR A 159 -31.47 -64.79 5.07
CA THR A 159 -32.19 -65.87 4.37
C THR A 159 -31.34 -67.13 4.27
N LEU A 160 -30.08 -66.98 3.86
CA LEU A 160 -29.12 -68.09 3.78
C LEU A 160 -28.93 -68.75 5.14
N SER A 161 -28.77 -67.96 6.20
CA SER A 161 -28.63 -68.48 7.57
C SER A 161 -29.85 -69.30 7.99
N THR A 162 -31.06 -68.85 7.65
CA THR A 162 -32.31 -69.57 7.96
C THR A 162 -32.40 -70.89 7.19
N GLN A 163 -32.05 -70.88 5.89
CA GLN A 163 -32.01 -72.09 5.09
C GLN A 163 -30.96 -73.09 5.61
N LEU A 164 -29.84 -72.59 6.12
CA LEU A 164 -28.77 -73.41 6.68
C LEU A 164 -29.23 -74.09 7.96
N THR A 165 -29.90 -73.37 8.87
CA THR A 165 -30.49 -73.96 10.08
C THR A 165 -31.59 -74.98 9.77
N ASP A 166 -32.43 -74.72 8.77
CA ASP A 166 -33.49 -75.65 8.34
C ASP A 166 -32.88 -76.93 7.74
N ALA A 167 -31.84 -76.79 6.91
CA ALA A 167 -31.12 -77.92 6.32
C ALA A 167 -30.40 -78.75 7.39
N GLU A 168 -29.74 -78.13 8.35
CA GLU A 168 -29.12 -78.81 9.50
C GLU A 168 -30.16 -79.60 10.30
N GLY A 169 -31.33 -79.01 10.60
CA GLY A 169 -32.42 -79.71 11.27
C GLY A 169 -32.95 -80.90 10.48
N LYS A 170 -33.02 -80.80 9.15
CA LYS A 170 -33.43 -81.89 8.27
C LYS A 170 -32.41 -83.01 8.21
N ILE A 171 -31.12 -82.69 8.20
CA ILE A 171 -30.02 -83.66 8.31
C ILE A 171 -30.11 -84.41 9.64
N GLU A 172 -30.37 -83.72 10.75
CA GLU A 172 -30.51 -84.35 12.07
C GLU A 172 -31.73 -85.31 12.13
N THR A 173 -32.84 -84.92 11.51
CA THR A 173 -34.04 -85.76 11.39
C THR A 173 -33.74 -87.02 10.56
N LEU A 174 -33.13 -86.85 9.39
CA LEU A 174 -32.74 -87.96 8.52
C LEU A 174 -31.68 -88.87 9.16
N ARG A 175 -30.77 -88.31 9.97
CA ARG A 175 -29.78 -89.08 10.74
C ARG A 175 -30.45 -89.91 11.82
N SER A 176 -31.46 -89.35 12.49
CA SER A 176 -32.29 -90.04 13.48
C SER A 176 -33.10 -91.21 12.85
N GLU A 177 -33.60 -91.00 11.63
CA GLU A 177 -34.26 -92.05 10.83
C GLU A 177 -33.28 -93.12 10.33
N ALA A 178 -32.06 -92.73 9.91
CA ALA A 178 -31.00 -93.67 9.53
C ALA A 178 -30.53 -94.52 10.71
N THR A 179 -30.44 -93.96 11.92
CA THR A 179 -30.13 -94.72 13.15
C THR A 179 -31.24 -95.68 13.58
N SER A 180 -32.45 -95.57 13.01
CA SER A 180 -33.55 -96.52 13.23
C SER A 180 -33.52 -97.73 12.27
N THR A 181 -32.59 -97.75 11.30
CA THR A 181 -32.43 -98.84 10.31
C THR A 181 -31.05 -99.51 10.35
N GLU A 182 -30.10 -99.02 11.15
CA GLU A 182 -28.80 -99.66 11.37
C GLU A 182 -28.59 -99.99 12.86
N SER A 183 -29.43 -100.88 13.38
CA SER A 183 -29.07 -101.72 14.53
C SER A 183 -28.49 -103.05 14.04
N ALA A 184 -27.37 -102.97 13.32
CA ALA A 184 -26.46 -104.10 13.13
C ALA A 184 -25.05 -103.60 12.76
N SER A 185 -24.10 -103.85 13.66
CA SER A 185 -22.65 -103.95 13.47
C SER A 185 -21.75 -102.79 13.96
N SER A 186 -21.27 -103.00 15.22
CA SER A 186 -19.86 -102.96 15.69
C SER A 186 -18.97 -101.73 15.37
N VAL A 187 -18.58 -100.91 16.35
CA VAL A 187 -17.43 -101.05 17.31
C VAL A 187 -16.03 -100.75 16.74
N ALA A 188 -15.38 -99.77 17.41
CA ALA A 188 -13.93 -99.56 17.65
C ALA A 188 -13.01 -98.87 16.62
N SER A 189 -12.54 -97.67 16.97
CA SER A 189 -11.11 -97.27 17.17
C SER A 189 -11.04 -95.73 17.24
N SER A 190 -10.82 -95.11 18.40
CA SER A 190 -9.54 -94.82 19.06
C SER A 190 -8.54 -93.98 18.23
N THR A 191 -8.11 -92.90 18.90
CA THR A 191 -6.73 -92.35 18.92
C THR A 191 -6.53 -90.99 18.22
N SER A 192 -6.50 -89.97 19.08
CA SER A 192 -5.59 -88.81 19.15
C SER A 192 -4.66 -88.51 17.98
N HIS A 193 -4.48 -87.21 17.69
CA HIS A 193 -3.24 -86.44 17.53
C HIS A 193 -3.71 -84.98 17.31
N GLY A 194 -3.27 -83.96 18.02
CA GLY A 194 -1.94 -83.71 18.52
C GLY A 194 -1.72 -82.21 18.35
N ASP A 195 -1.98 -81.49 19.44
CA ASP A 195 -1.42 -80.21 19.80
C ASP A 195 0.05 -80.11 19.33
N ASN A 196 0.43 -79.00 18.72
CA ASN A 196 1.82 -78.58 18.57
C ASN A 196 1.93 -77.12 18.99
N SER A 197 1.70 -76.90 20.28
CA SER A 197 2.44 -75.93 21.08
C SER A 197 3.91 -76.37 21.15
N ASN A 198 4.81 -75.50 20.68
CA ASN A 198 6.23 -75.63 20.93
C ASN A 198 6.69 -74.32 21.59
N ASP A 199 6.74 -74.35 22.91
CA ASP A 199 7.33 -73.34 23.78
C ASP A 199 8.61 -73.90 24.39
N SER A 200 9.74 -73.25 24.12
CA SER A 200 10.93 -73.26 24.98
C SER A 200 11.92 -72.17 24.54
N PRO A 201 12.67 -71.56 25.47
CA PRO A 201 12.53 -70.13 25.69
C PRO A 201 13.85 -69.38 25.51
N ALA A 202 13.87 -68.37 24.64
CA ALA A 202 14.81 -67.26 24.69
C ALA A 202 14.29 -66.09 23.84
N ALA A 203 13.96 -64.98 24.52
CA ALA A 203 13.32 -63.76 24.01
C ALA A 203 11.89 -63.97 23.50
N ALA A 204 10.90 -63.52 24.28
CA ALA A 204 9.53 -63.41 23.82
C ALA A 204 9.53 -62.57 22.52
N SER A 205 9.37 -63.24 21.38
CA SER A 205 9.30 -62.61 20.07
C SER A 205 7.94 -61.91 19.99
N VAL A 206 7.91 -60.65 20.40
CA VAL A 206 6.78 -59.77 20.11
C VAL A 206 6.65 -59.76 18.58
N TYR A 207 5.44 -59.96 18.05
CA TYR A 207 5.18 -59.93 16.61
C TYR A 207 4.01 -58.98 16.34
N PHE A 208 4.22 -58.00 15.47
CA PHE A 208 3.17 -57.08 15.05
C PHE A 208 2.75 -57.39 13.61
N LYS A 209 1.46 -57.67 13.41
CA LYS A 209 0.89 -57.90 12.08
C LYS A 209 1.04 -56.67 11.17
N ASN A 210 0.95 -55.47 11.74
CA ASN A 210 1.06 -54.20 11.02
C ASN A 210 1.41 -53.05 11.99
N CYS A 211 1.66 -51.86 11.44
CA CYS A 211 1.98 -50.68 12.22
C CYS A 211 0.87 -50.20 13.14
N SER A 212 -0.40 -50.44 12.80
CA SER A 212 -1.52 -50.11 13.70
C SER A 212 -1.48 -50.94 14.98
N ALA A 213 -1.16 -52.23 14.88
CA ALA A 213 -0.98 -53.11 16.04
C ALA A 213 0.23 -52.70 16.90
N ALA A 214 1.35 -52.31 16.26
CA ALA A 214 2.53 -51.80 16.96
C ALA A 214 2.27 -50.47 17.69
N LYS A 215 1.56 -49.52 17.04
CA LYS A 215 1.15 -48.24 17.63
C LYS A 215 0.17 -48.44 18.79
N ALA A 216 -0.82 -49.32 18.63
CA ALA A 216 -1.78 -49.66 19.70
C ALA A 216 -1.12 -50.31 20.92
N ALA A 217 -0.05 -51.07 20.71
CA ALA A 217 0.76 -51.65 21.79
C ALA A 217 1.77 -50.65 22.40
N GLY A 218 1.86 -49.42 21.89
CA GLY A 218 2.82 -48.41 22.35
C GLY A 218 4.28 -48.72 22.00
N ALA A 219 4.52 -49.62 21.04
CA ALA A 219 5.85 -50.08 20.65
C ALA A 219 6.45 -49.30 19.47
N ALA A 220 5.68 -48.42 18.82
CA ALA A 220 6.17 -47.60 17.72
C ALA A 220 6.91 -46.34 18.22
N PRO A 221 8.02 -45.91 17.59
CA PRO A 221 8.68 -46.54 16.43
C PRO A 221 9.45 -47.82 16.81
N VAL A 222 9.35 -48.86 15.98
CA VAL A 222 9.99 -50.17 16.21
C VAL A 222 11.32 -50.22 15.46
N ARG A 223 12.47 -50.26 16.14
CA ARG A 223 13.77 -50.15 15.48
C ARG A 223 14.38 -51.52 15.18
N LYS A 224 15.23 -51.59 14.15
CA LYS A 224 15.96 -52.81 13.80
C LYS A 224 16.81 -53.30 14.97
N GLY A 225 16.49 -54.49 15.47
CA GLY A 225 17.10 -55.10 16.65
C GLY A 225 16.19 -55.11 17.88
N ASP A 226 15.12 -54.30 17.88
CA ASP A 226 14.09 -54.35 18.92
C ASP A 226 13.21 -55.60 18.77
N PRO A 227 12.74 -56.19 19.89
CA PRO A 227 11.75 -57.25 19.84
C PRO A 227 10.46 -56.73 19.18
N GLY A 228 10.05 -57.38 18.09
CA GLY A 228 8.90 -56.93 17.28
C GLY A 228 9.26 -56.21 15.99
N TYR A 229 10.54 -55.92 15.73
CA TYR A 229 10.93 -55.46 14.41
C TYR A 229 10.74 -56.57 13.38
N ALA A 230 10.12 -56.21 12.27
CA ALA A 230 10.02 -57.04 11.09
C ALA A 230 10.04 -56.15 9.85
N SER A 231 10.67 -56.61 8.77
CA SER A 231 10.89 -55.82 7.56
C SER A 231 9.60 -55.33 6.89
N HIS A 232 8.44 -55.94 7.17
CA HIS A 232 7.14 -55.48 6.66
C HIS A 232 6.59 -54.24 7.40
N LEU A 233 7.19 -53.87 8.53
CA LEU A 233 6.83 -52.68 9.31
C LEU A 233 7.64 -51.43 8.88
N ASP A 234 8.72 -51.65 8.15
CA ASP A 234 9.71 -50.67 7.70
C ASP A 234 9.57 -50.51 6.18
N ARG A 235 8.77 -49.52 5.76
CA ARG A 235 8.31 -49.40 4.37
C ARG A 235 9.42 -48.90 3.44
N ASP A 236 10.32 -48.07 3.94
CA ASP A 236 11.41 -47.43 3.21
C ASP A 236 12.76 -48.11 3.47
N GLY A 237 12.88 -48.96 4.48
CA GLY A 237 14.02 -49.85 4.72
C GLY A 237 15.17 -49.17 5.46
N ASP A 238 14.90 -48.09 6.19
CA ASP A 238 15.91 -47.29 6.88
C ASP A 238 16.29 -47.86 8.26
N GLY A 239 15.57 -48.89 8.72
CA GLY A 239 15.75 -49.53 10.02
C GLY A 239 14.81 -49.02 11.12
N VAL A 240 13.84 -48.17 10.79
CA VAL A 240 12.83 -47.63 11.71
C VAL A 240 11.42 -47.97 11.20
N GLY A 241 10.82 -49.00 11.78
CA GLY A 241 9.46 -49.40 11.46
C GLY A 241 8.40 -48.49 12.10
N CYS A 242 7.33 -48.24 11.35
CA CYS A 242 6.11 -47.58 11.82
C CYS A 242 6.27 -46.13 12.32
N GLU A 243 7.09 -45.33 11.64
CA GLU A 243 7.05 -43.86 11.70
C GLU A 243 5.66 -43.25 11.40
#